data_AF-A0AAD3H8S7-F1
#
_entry.id   AF-A0AAD3H8S7-F1
#
_cell.length_a   1.000
_cell.length_b   1.000
_cell.length_c   1.000
_cell.angle_alpha   90.00
_cell.angle_beta   90.00
_cell.angle_gamma   90.00
#
_symmetry.space_group_name_H-M   'P 1'
#
loop_
_entity.id
_entity.type
_entity.pdbx_description
1 polymer ?
#
loop_
_entity_poly.entity_id
_entity_poly.type
_entity_poly.pdbx_seq_one_letter_code
_entity_poly.pdbx_strand_id
1 'polypeptide(L)'
;MKLSLFYISSLLITPTAGFCHLNTPAVGRTSSTSLCAGMGMGGGTKSKKKKGGKKAAAGPKFDVAKACLKSEKIYDKLLKEQTKIDQEDNDIFEYITAEYMITARIKPSDFKDMNIPGAASVSDWVPVAQMALKRHVDEPSFDSHIRDCERVRTAVSYYCREISYLGTLAASIFKSIPRSSIEYAAEPLDSFYKFVYEDIIEGKNEDSSNENTMSKAEARKVLELEEGCNDASEIKAAYRKLSFKLHPDRLVGKDISEEESKQAAIDFAKVKLAYESMSSGVRGDSTSAGKSWYESLGGRARTDFGKLTLLPMADAKEAFEKGKYESAVAGLLPDTVMAFVTRNQAATR
;
A
#
# COMPACT_ATOMS: atom_id res chain seq x y z
N MET A 1 38.73 14.10 -54.24
CA MET A 1 38.07 13.54 -55.43
C MET A 1 37.16 12.40 -54.98
N LYS A 2 35.88 12.42 -55.43
CA LYS A 2 34.80 11.41 -55.30
C LYS A 2 34.26 11.19 -53.87
N LEU A 3 33.15 11.80 -53.42
CA LEU A 3 31.71 11.61 -53.76
C LEU A 3 31.18 10.17 -53.57
N SER A 4 30.43 10.00 -52.46
CA SER A 4 29.05 9.48 -52.31
C SER A 4 28.49 8.46 -53.31
N LEU A 5 27.83 7.41 -52.79
CA LEU A 5 26.50 6.88 -53.16
C LEU A 5 26.23 5.64 -52.23
N PHE A 6 25.25 5.59 -51.31
CA PHE A 6 23.78 5.46 -51.40
C PHE A 6 23.21 4.09 -51.81
N TYR A 7 22.16 3.67 -51.07
CA TYR A 7 21.03 2.77 -51.40
C TYR A 7 21.29 1.24 -51.46
N ILE A 8 20.36 0.31 -51.16
CA ILE A 8 19.08 0.19 -50.42
C ILE A 8 18.68 -1.32 -50.48
N SER A 9 17.86 -1.79 -49.53
CA SER A 9 16.92 -2.95 -49.55
C SER A 9 17.27 -4.32 -50.14
N SER A 10 16.95 -5.38 -49.39
CA SER A 10 15.74 -6.26 -49.57
C SER A 10 15.84 -7.47 -48.64
N LEU A 11 14.91 -7.68 -47.70
CA LEU A 11 13.67 -8.47 -47.78
C LEU A 11 13.89 -9.96 -48.15
N LEU A 12 13.62 -10.90 -47.22
CA LEU A 12 12.51 -11.88 -47.30
C LEU A 12 12.68 -13.15 -46.41
N ILE A 13 11.52 -13.56 -45.85
CA ILE A 13 11.05 -14.91 -45.43
C ILE A 13 11.30 -15.40 -43.98
N THR A 14 10.22 -15.33 -43.19
CA THR A 14 9.86 -16.21 -42.05
C THR A 14 9.50 -17.63 -42.50
N PRO A 15 9.62 -18.69 -41.66
CA PRO A 15 8.40 -19.13 -40.97
C PRO A 15 8.60 -19.69 -39.53
N THR A 16 7.61 -19.35 -38.70
CA THR A 16 6.87 -20.16 -37.70
C THR A 16 7.56 -20.87 -36.54
N ALA A 17 7.13 -20.41 -35.34
CA ALA A 17 6.59 -21.16 -34.21
C ALA A 17 7.52 -22.04 -33.36
N GLY A 18 7.70 -21.62 -32.12
CA GLY A 18 8.16 -22.44 -31.01
C GLY A 18 8.39 -21.62 -29.74
N PHE A 19 7.42 -21.67 -28.82
CA PHE A 19 7.56 -21.56 -27.37
C PHE A 19 8.79 -20.84 -26.80
N CYS A 20 8.62 -19.65 -26.19
CA CYS A 20 9.53 -19.13 -25.16
C CYS A 20 8.78 -18.26 -24.14
N HIS A 21 9.03 -18.57 -22.87
CA HIS A 21 8.74 -17.80 -21.65
C HIS A 21 8.95 -16.29 -21.78
N LEU A 22 7.99 -15.51 -21.28
CA LEU A 22 8.23 -14.12 -20.88
C LEU A 22 8.71 -14.10 -19.43
N ASN A 23 10.03 -14.11 -19.28
CA ASN A 23 10.72 -13.61 -18.10
C ASN A 23 10.34 -12.14 -17.92
N THR A 24 9.67 -11.83 -16.82
CA THR A 24 9.55 -10.45 -16.34
C THR A 24 10.73 -10.21 -15.41
N PRO A 25 11.61 -9.21 -15.63
CA PRO A 25 12.70 -8.94 -14.71
C PRO A 25 12.14 -8.36 -13.40
N ALA A 26 12.50 -9.00 -12.30
CA ALA A 26 12.27 -8.51 -10.94
C ALA A 26 12.94 -7.14 -10.76
N VAL A 27 12.14 -6.08 -10.61
CA VAL A 27 12.64 -4.77 -10.19
C VAL A 27 12.77 -4.80 -8.67
N GLY A 28 13.85 -5.43 -8.20
CA GLY A 28 14.30 -5.33 -6.81
C GLY A 28 14.98 -3.98 -6.58
N ARG A 29 14.29 -3.06 -5.90
CA ARG A 29 14.92 -1.88 -5.28
C ARG A 29 14.65 -1.91 -3.77
N THR A 30 15.47 -2.67 -3.05
CA THR A 30 15.56 -2.60 -1.59
C THR A 30 16.41 -1.40 -1.19
N SER A 31 15.81 -0.34 -0.67
CA SER A 31 16.50 0.66 0.15
C SER A 31 15.98 0.60 1.58
N SER A 32 16.54 -0.31 2.38
CA SER A 32 16.38 -0.26 3.84
C SER A 32 17.31 0.81 4.40
N THR A 33 16.82 2.05 4.45
CA THR A 33 17.50 3.15 5.12
C THR A 33 17.21 3.10 6.62
N SER A 34 18.18 2.51 7.33
CA SER A 34 18.38 2.59 8.78
C SER A 34 18.23 4.02 9.32
N LEU A 35 17.32 4.25 10.27
CA LEU A 35 17.24 5.52 10.99
C LEU A 35 18.46 5.71 11.92
N CYS A 36 19.17 6.83 11.70
CA CYS A 36 20.17 7.40 12.59
C CYS A 36 19.56 7.77 13.96
N ALA A 37 19.87 7.02 15.00
CA ALA A 37 19.59 7.42 16.38
C ALA A 37 20.62 8.47 16.85
N GLY A 38 20.20 9.74 16.89
CA GLY A 38 20.98 10.83 17.46
C GLY A 38 21.23 10.64 18.96
N MET A 39 22.49 10.50 19.35
CA MET A 39 22.92 10.47 20.76
C MET A 39 22.89 11.90 21.33
N GLY A 40 21.80 12.28 21.99
CA GLY A 40 21.71 13.54 22.73
C GLY A 40 22.46 13.47 24.07
N MET A 41 23.57 14.20 24.19
CA MET A 41 24.22 14.52 25.47
C MET A 41 23.38 15.54 26.24
N GLY A 42 22.79 15.14 27.37
CA GLY A 42 22.08 16.02 28.30
C GLY A 42 22.71 15.97 29.68
N GLY A 43 23.40 17.06 30.07
CA GLY A 43 24.08 17.21 31.36
C GLY A 43 23.11 17.21 32.54
N GLY A 44 23.43 16.40 33.55
CA GLY A 44 22.65 16.25 34.77
C GLY A 44 22.91 17.38 35.77
N THR A 45 21.86 18.07 36.19
CA THR A 45 21.83 18.89 37.41
C THR A 45 21.23 18.07 38.56
N LYS A 46 21.99 17.91 39.64
CA LYS A 46 21.63 17.16 40.85
C LYS A 46 20.57 17.93 41.65
N SER A 47 19.40 17.35 41.87
CA SER A 47 18.47 17.79 42.92
C SER A 47 18.26 16.70 43.99
N LYS A 48 18.18 17.16 45.24
CA LYS A 48 18.25 16.37 46.48
C LYS A 48 17.04 15.43 46.67
N LYS A 49 17.37 14.23 47.13
CA LYS A 49 16.51 13.08 47.46
C LYS A 49 15.70 13.34 48.73
N LYS A 50 14.35 13.27 48.65
CA LYS A 50 13.45 13.14 49.82
C LYS A 50 13.04 11.67 49.95
N LYS A 51 13.43 11.03 51.07
CA LYS A 51 13.11 9.64 51.46
C LYS A 51 11.64 9.55 51.90
N GLY A 52 10.89 8.58 51.38
CA GLY A 52 9.60 8.17 51.95
C GLY A 52 8.74 7.37 50.98
N GLY A 53 8.64 6.06 51.20
CA GLY A 53 7.73 5.15 50.49
C GLY A 53 8.45 4.08 49.67
N LYS A 54 8.57 2.86 50.22
CA LYS A 54 8.87 1.65 49.43
C LYS A 54 7.69 1.44 48.47
N LYS A 55 7.75 2.01 47.27
CA LYS A 55 6.98 1.51 46.13
C LYS A 55 7.54 0.12 45.81
N ALA A 56 6.65 -0.86 45.71
CA ALA A 56 6.98 -2.17 45.16
C ALA A 56 7.84 -1.98 43.91
N ALA A 57 8.93 -2.73 43.81
CA ALA A 57 9.82 -2.68 42.66
C ALA A 57 8.98 -2.98 41.42
N ALA A 58 8.66 -1.93 40.66
CA ALA A 58 8.03 -2.09 39.36
C ALA A 58 8.96 -3.02 38.57
N GLY A 59 8.40 -4.13 38.06
CA GLY A 59 9.14 -5.04 37.19
C GLY A 59 9.85 -4.29 36.06
N PRO A 60 10.82 -4.93 35.39
CA PRO A 60 11.57 -4.28 34.31
C PRO A 60 10.59 -3.63 33.33
N LYS A 61 10.72 -2.30 33.14
CA LYS A 61 9.89 -1.57 32.20
C LYS A 61 10.13 -2.12 30.80
N PHE A 62 9.07 -2.44 30.08
CA PHE A 62 9.16 -2.90 28.69
C PHE A 62 9.75 -1.76 27.83
N ASP A 63 10.88 -2.04 27.19
CA ASP A 63 11.57 -1.11 26.29
C ASP A 63 11.08 -1.35 24.86
N VAL A 64 10.11 -0.54 24.44
CA VAL A 64 9.48 -0.66 23.11
C VAL A 64 10.46 -0.35 22.00
N ALA A 65 11.37 0.61 22.17
CA ALA A 65 12.35 0.97 21.14
C ALA A 65 13.30 -0.21 20.87
N LYS A 66 13.76 -0.87 21.94
CA LYS A 66 14.57 -2.09 21.81
C LYS A 66 13.77 -3.25 21.20
N ALA A 67 12.47 -3.35 21.47
CA ALA A 67 11.60 -4.35 20.86
C ALA A 67 11.42 -4.10 19.35
N CYS A 68 11.20 -2.85 18.92
CA CYS A 68 11.16 -2.48 17.51
C CYS A 68 12.45 -2.84 16.78
N LEU A 69 13.62 -2.50 17.33
CA LEU A 69 14.91 -2.86 16.72
C LEU A 69 15.13 -4.38 16.59
N LYS A 70 14.56 -5.18 17.51
CA LYS A 70 14.59 -6.64 17.39
C LYS A 70 13.62 -7.11 16.30
N SER A 71 12.44 -6.53 16.24
CA SER A 71 11.42 -6.82 15.24
C SER A 71 11.94 -6.51 13.83
N GLU A 72 12.58 -5.36 13.62
CA GLU A 72 13.20 -4.99 12.34
C GLU A 72 14.26 -6.00 11.88
N LYS A 73 15.08 -6.54 12.80
CA LYS A 73 16.04 -7.59 12.46
C LYS A 73 15.38 -8.90 12.03
N ILE A 74 14.22 -9.23 12.62
CA ILE A 74 13.44 -10.40 12.20
C ILE A 74 12.80 -10.12 10.85
N TYR A 75 12.27 -8.92 10.64
CA TYR A 75 11.74 -8.47 9.35
C TYR A 75 12.77 -8.64 8.23
N ASP A 76 13.97 -8.06 8.39
CA ASP A 76 15.07 -8.21 7.42
C ASP A 76 15.47 -9.65 7.19
N LYS A 77 15.43 -10.49 8.24
CA LYS A 77 15.74 -11.91 8.14
C LYS A 77 14.70 -12.65 7.28
N LEU A 78 13.40 -12.40 7.51
CA LEU A 78 12.31 -13.02 6.76
C LEU A 78 12.39 -12.67 5.28
N LEU A 79 12.64 -11.39 4.95
CA LEU A 79 12.79 -10.97 3.55
C LEU A 79 14.02 -11.59 2.88
N LYS A 80 15.16 -11.64 3.57
CA LYS A 80 16.36 -12.30 3.04
C LYS A 80 16.16 -13.79 2.81
N GLU A 81 15.37 -14.46 3.64
CA GLU A 81 15.00 -15.86 3.41
C GLU A 81 14.11 -16.00 2.17
N GLN A 82 13.10 -15.14 2.02
CA GLN A 82 12.23 -15.14 0.84
C GLN A 82 13.02 -14.90 -0.46
N THR A 83 13.90 -13.89 -0.49
CA THR A 83 14.73 -13.59 -1.67
C THR A 83 15.64 -14.76 -2.07
N LYS A 84 16.12 -15.55 -1.10
CA LYS A 84 16.91 -16.75 -1.41
C LYS A 84 16.06 -17.84 -2.04
N ILE A 85 14.85 -18.06 -1.51
CA ILE A 85 13.89 -19.01 -2.09
C ILE A 85 13.58 -18.61 -3.54
N ASP A 86 13.31 -17.32 -3.79
CA ASP A 86 13.01 -16.81 -5.13
C ASP A 86 14.20 -16.93 -6.11
N GLN A 87 15.44 -16.97 -5.61
CA GLN A 87 16.66 -17.13 -6.42
C GLN A 87 17.03 -18.58 -6.72
N GLU A 88 16.56 -19.52 -5.91
CA GLU A 88 16.94 -20.93 -6.00
C GLU A 88 16.18 -21.69 -7.10
N ASP A 89 15.27 -21.03 -7.85
CA ASP A 89 14.47 -21.57 -8.98
C ASP A 89 13.88 -22.97 -8.68
N ASN A 90 13.61 -23.25 -7.40
CA ASN A 90 13.00 -24.50 -6.95
C ASN A 90 11.53 -24.23 -6.65
N ASP A 91 10.63 -24.81 -7.46
CA ASP A 91 9.17 -24.72 -7.28
C ASP A 91 8.64 -25.42 -6.02
N ILE A 92 9.53 -25.92 -5.16
CA ILE A 92 9.21 -26.65 -3.94
C ILE A 92 9.66 -25.83 -2.74
N PHE A 93 8.78 -24.96 -2.25
CA PHE A 93 8.98 -24.23 -1.00
C PHE A 93 7.85 -24.55 -0.02
N GLU A 94 8.22 -24.80 1.24
CA GLU A 94 7.26 -25.13 2.32
C GLU A 94 6.60 -23.85 2.88
N TYR A 95 7.30 -22.71 2.81
CA TYR A 95 6.85 -21.44 3.38
C TYR A 95 6.91 -20.30 2.36
N ILE A 96 5.97 -19.37 2.47
CA ILE A 96 5.92 -18.10 1.75
C ILE A 96 5.87 -16.94 2.73
N THR A 97 6.58 -15.86 2.42
CA THR A 97 6.54 -14.60 3.15
C THR A 97 5.74 -13.56 2.36
N ALA A 98 4.71 -13.00 2.98
CA ALA A 98 3.93 -11.90 2.43
C ALA A 98 4.18 -10.61 3.23
N GLU A 99 4.21 -9.48 2.53
CA GLU A 99 4.38 -8.15 3.13
C GLU A 99 3.08 -7.36 3.13
N TYR A 100 2.85 -6.60 4.20
CA TYR A 100 1.67 -5.76 4.40
C TYR A 100 2.07 -4.37 4.88
N MET A 101 1.37 -3.36 4.37
CA MET A 101 1.35 -2.02 4.91
C MET A 101 0.30 -1.92 6.02
N ILE A 102 0.73 -1.60 7.23
CA ILE A 102 -0.16 -1.32 8.36
C ILE A 102 -0.48 0.17 8.37
N THR A 103 -1.77 0.48 8.34
CA THR A 103 -2.27 1.85 8.42
C THR A 103 -3.05 2.05 9.71
N ALA A 104 -3.03 3.30 10.20
CA ALA A 104 -3.74 3.71 11.39
C ALA A 104 -4.58 4.97 11.11
N ARG A 105 -5.73 5.07 11.74
CA ARG A 105 -6.54 6.30 11.77
C ARG A 105 -7.24 6.44 13.12
N ILE A 106 -7.85 7.60 13.34
CA ILE A 106 -8.87 7.78 14.38
C ILE A 106 -10.15 8.29 13.73
N LYS A 107 -11.29 7.76 14.17
CA LYS A 107 -12.57 8.22 13.66
C LYS A 107 -12.91 9.62 14.18
N PRO A 108 -13.43 10.52 13.33
CA PRO A 108 -13.94 11.83 13.76
C PRO A 108 -14.97 11.76 14.90
N SER A 109 -15.78 10.69 14.95
CA SER A 109 -16.76 10.45 16.02
C SER A 109 -16.12 10.30 17.40
N ASP A 110 -14.91 9.75 17.46
CA ASP A 110 -14.20 9.46 18.71
C ASP A 110 -13.52 10.72 19.27
N PHE A 111 -13.46 11.80 18.47
CA PHE A 111 -12.92 13.11 18.86
C PHE A 111 -13.96 14.07 19.44
N LYS A 112 -15.27 13.78 19.37
CA LYS A 112 -16.30 14.73 19.85
C LYS A 112 -16.07 15.17 21.31
N ASP A 113 -15.52 14.27 22.11
CA ASP A 113 -15.23 14.50 23.53
C ASP A 113 -13.73 14.76 23.81
N MET A 114 -12.86 14.61 22.81
CA MET A 114 -11.41 14.74 22.94
C MET A 114 -10.91 15.92 22.11
N ASN A 115 -10.74 17.09 22.75
CA ASN A 115 -10.13 18.25 22.12
C ASN A 115 -8.61 18.05 21.94
N ILE A 116 -8.22 17.30 20.92
CA ILE A 116 -6.83 17.01 20.56
C ILE A 116 -6.45 17.88 19.35
N PRO A 117 -5.63 18.92 19.51
CA PRO A 117 -5.18 19.75 18.40
C PRO A 117 -4.47 18.91 17.33
N GLY A 118 -4.85 19.06 16.07
CA GLY A 118 -4.25 18.32 14.95
C GLY A 118 -4.79 16.91 14.75
N ALA A 119 -5.78 16.46 15.52
CA ALA A 119 -6.52 15.21 15.32
C ALA A 119 -6.95 14.95 13.87
N ALA A 120 -7.40 16.00 13.18
CA ALA A 120 -7.81 15.97 11.78
C ALA A 120 -6.70 15.47 10.82
N SER A 121 -5.43 15.57 11.20
CA SER A 121 -4.30 15.07 10.39
C SER A 121 -4.23 13.54 10.29
N VAL A 122 -4.95 12.84 11.17
CA VAL A 122 -5.02 11.37 11.24
C VAL A 122 -6.47 10.89 11.26
N SER A 123 -7.40 11.70 10.75
CA SER A 123 -8.80 11.31 10.60
C SER A 123 -9.03 10.32 9.45
N ASP A 124 -8.07 10.23 8.52
CA ASP A 124 -7.99 9.21 7.48
C ASP A 124 -6.81 8.27 7.72
N TRP A 125 -6.71 7.22 6.91
CA TRP A 125 -5.67 6.21 7.02
C TRP A 125 -4.28 6.77 6.72
N VAL A 126 -3.37 6.55 7.66
CA VAL A 126 -1.97 6.93 7.58
C VAL A 126 -1.12 5.66 7.71
N PRO A 127 -0.20 5.37 6.78
CA PRO A 127 0.72 4.22 6.93
C PRO A 127 1.64 4.45 8.13
N VAL A 128 1.78 3.45 9.00
CA VAL A 128 2.54 3.55 10.26
C VAL A 128 3.61 2.47 10.45
N ALA A 129 3.48 1.33 9.77
CA ALA A 129 4.47 0.26 9.83
C ALA A 129 4.37 -0.65 8.59
N GLN A 130 5.47 -1.33 8.27
CA GLN A 130 5.45 -2.50 7.39
C GLN A 130 5.44 -3.76 8.23
N MET A 131 4.84 -4.83 7.72
CA MET A 131 4.75 -6.11 8.40
C MET A 131 5.05 -7.25 7.43
N ALA A 132 5.95 -8.14 7.82
CA ALA A 132 6.19 -9.41 7.14
C ALA A 132 5.43 -10.52 7.86
N LEU A 133 4.87 -11.46 7.09
CA LEU A 133 4.16 -12.64 7.59
C LEU A 133 4.63 -13.87 6.80
N LYS A 134 5.38 -14.75 7.46
CA LYS A 134 5.82 -16.04 6.93
C LYS A 134 4.86 -17.14 7.36
N ARG A 135 4.35 -17.91 6.40
CA ARG A 135 3.35 -18.97 6.61
C ARG A 135 3.60 -20.16 5.68
N HIS A 136 2.98 -21.29 5.96
CA HIS A 136 3.10 -22.49 5.14
C HIS A 136 2.31 -22.38 3.81
N VAL A 137 2.79 -23.00 2.74
CA VAL A 137 2.20 -22.93 1.39
C VAL A 137 0.93 -23.77 1.25
N ASP A 138 0.88 -24.97 1.85
CA ASP A 138 -0.30 -25.85 1.84
C ASP A 138 -1.50 -25.31 2.63
N GLU A 139 -1.34 -24.16 3.30
CA GLU A 139 -2.50 -23.47 3.85
C GLU A 139 -3.25 -22.77 2.71
N PRO A 140 -4.59 -22.91 2.64
CA PRO A 140 -5.39 -22.61 1.45
C PRO A 140 -5.02 -21.27 0.79
N SER A 141 -4.57 -21.36 -0.47
CA SER A 141 -4.11 -20.25 -1.27
C SER A 141 -5.24 -19.28 -1.66
N PHE A 142 -5.08 -18.02 -1.27
CA PHE A 142 -5.00 -16.82 -2.11
C PHE A 142 -6.00 -16.59 -3.27
N ASP A 143 -7.31 -16.74 -3.02
CA ASP A 143 -8.32 -16.09 -3.89
C ASP A 143 -9.19 -15.04 -3.17
N SER A 144 -8.91 -14.73 -1.90
CA SER A 144 -9.51 -13.54 -1.26
C SER A 144 -8.63 -12.95 -0.16
N HIS A 145 -8.25 -11.67 -0.34
CA HIS A 145 -7.55 -10.80 0.62
C HIS A 145 -8.18 -10.74 2.03
N ILE A 146 -9.39 -11.29 2.18
CA ILE A 146 -10.21 -11.21 3.39
C ILE A 146 -9.82 -12.28 4.44
N ARG A 147 -9.09 -13.36 4.07
CA ARG A 147 -8.83 -14.50 4.99
C ARG A 147 -7.49 -14.51 5.72
N ASP A 148 -6.45 -13.83 5.21
CA ASP A 148 -5.25 -13.53 6.04
C ASP A 148 -5.51 -12.47 7.11
N CYS A 149 -6.70 -11.86 7.07
CA CYS A 149 -7.15 -10.87 8.04
C CYS A 149 -7.00 -11.36 9.49
N GLU A 150 -7.26 -12.64 9.80
CA GLU A 150 -7.12 -13.11 11.19
C GLU A 150 -5.66 -13.21 11.65
N ARG A 151 -4.75 -13.73 10.81
CA ARG A 151 -3.32 -13.77 11.13
C ARG A 151 -2.72 -12.38 11.23
N VAL A 152 -3.08 -11.51 10.29
CA VAL A 152 -2.66 -10.10 10.30
C VAL A 152 -3.21 -9.39 11.53
N ARG A 153 -4.49 -9.58 11.91
CA ARG A 153 -5.07 -9.04 13.15
C ARG A 153 -4.37 -9.56 14.40
N THR A 154 -3.98 -10.83 14.40
CA THR A 154 -3.23 -11.45 15.48
C THR A 154 -1.84 -10.83 15.59
N ALA A 155 -1.15 -10.65 14.46
CA ALA A 155 0.13 -9.96 14.40
C ALA A 155 0.04 -8.50 14.85
N VAL A 156 -0.98 -7.77 14.41
CA VAL A 156 -1.25 -6.40 14.89
C VAL A 156 -1.51 -6.38 16.41
N SER A 157 -2.20 -7.39 16.95
CA SER A 157 -2.42 -7.51 18.39
C SER A 157 -1.13 -7.77 19.15
N TYR A 158 -0.29 -8.67 18.64
CA TYR A 158 1.00 -9.01 19.25
C TYR A 158 1.99 -7.85 19.21
N TYR A 159 2.09 -7.17 18.07
CA TYR A 159 2.98 -6.02 17.86
C TYR A 159 2.31 -4.67 18.18
N CYS A 160 1.20 -4.63 18.89
CA CYS A 160 0.44 -3.40 19.11
C CYS A 160 1.25 -2.29 19.79
N ARG A 161 2.23 -2.66 20.64
CA ARG A 161 3.12 -1.70 21.32
C ARG A 161 4.12 -1.10 20.34
N GLU A 162 4.74 -1.94 19.53
CA GLU A 162 5.69 -1.60 18.49
C GLU A 162 5.02 -0.76 17.41
N ILE A 163 3.88 -1.19 16.86
CA ILE A 163 3.12 -0.45 15.84
C ILE A 163 2.68 0.92 16.37
N SER A 164 2.19 0.99 17.62
CA SER A 164 1.84 2.28 18.24
C SER A 164 3.07 3.18 18.35
N TYR A 165 4.22 2.65 18.79
CA TYR A 165 5.46 3.41 18.89
C TYR A 165 5.97 3.88 17.52
N LEU A 166 5.96 3.02 16.51
CA LEU A 166 6.29 3.38 15.11
C LEU A 166 5.36 4.47 14.60
N GLY A 167 4.05 4.38 14.88
CA GLY A 167 3.10 5.44 14.61
C GLY A 167 3.50 6.78 15.24
N THR A 168 3.97 6.79 16.49
CA THR A 168 4.45 8.03 17.14
C THR A 168 5.75 8.59 16.58
N LEU A 169 6.60 7.74 15.99
CA LEU A 169 7.79 8.19 15.27
C LEU A 169 7.41 8.79 13.92
N ALA A 170 6.42 8.18 13.26
CA ALA A 170 5.97 8.55 11.93
C ALA A 170 5.10 9.82 11.93
N ALA A 171 4.19 9.95 12.90
CA ALA A 171 3.41 11.16 13.13
C ALA A 171 3.25 11.42 14.64
N SER A 172 3.83 12.52 15.11
CA SER A 172 3.90 12.83 16.56
C SER A 172 2.53 12.98 17.21
N ILE A 173 1.48 13.28 16.44
CA ILE A 173 0.09 13.38 16.90
C ILE A 173 -0.38 12.10 17.60
N PHE A 174 0.07 10.91 17.14
CA PHE A 174 -0.28 9.63 17.77
C PHE A 174 0.17 9.51 19.23
N LYS A 175 1.12 10.34 19.69
CA LYS A 175 1.51 10.40 21.12
C LYS A 175 0.39 10.91 22.02
N SER A 176 -0.47 11.76 21.49
CA SER A 176 -1.56 12.41 22.22
C SER A 176 -2.86 11.61 22.16
N ILE A 177 -2.89 10.51 21.41
CA ILE A 177 -4.09 9.71 21.16
C ILE A 177 -4.06 8.44 22.02
N PRO A 178 -5.15 8.13 22.74
CA PRO A 178 -5.27 6.85 23.44
C PRO A 178 -5.20 5.69 22.44
N ARG A 179 -4.37 4.68 22.75
CA ARG A 179 -4.21 3.48 21.89
C ARG A 179 -5.53 2.75 21.61
N SER A 180 -6.48 2.81 22.54
CA SER A 180 -7.82 2.24 22.40
C SER A 180 -8.71 2.94 21.37
N SER A 181 -8.33 4.16 20.96
CA SER A 181 -9.05 4.97 19.97
C SER A 181 -8.41 4.91 18.58
N ILE A 182 -7.29 4.18 18.43
CA ILE A 182 -6.63 3.99 17.14
C ILE A 182 -7.26 2.78 16.45
N GLU A 183 -7.78 3.01 15.24
CA GLU A 183 -8.17 1.93 14.34
C GLU A 183 -6.99 1.52 13.47
N TYR A 184 -6.90 0.23 13.17
CA TYR A 184 -5.88 -0.32 12.29
C TYR A 184 -6.52 -0.96 11.07
N ALA A 185 -5.79 -0.92 9.96
CA ALA A 185 -6.09 -1.66 8.75
C ALA A 185 -4.77 -2.15 8.13
N ALA A 186 -4.86 -3.16 7.27
CA ALA A 186 -3.71 -3.65 6.54
C ALA A 186 -4.02 -3.78 5.05
N GLU A 187 -3.01 -3.55 4.23
CA GLU A 187 -3.05 -3.72 2.78
C GLU A 187 -1.82 -4.50 2.33
N PRO A 188 -1.89 -5.41 1.34
CA PRO A 188 -0.71 -6.02 0.76
C PRO A 188 0.27 -4.95 0.25
N LEU A 189 1.57 -5.16 0.48
CA LEU A 189 2.59 -4.16 0.16
C LEU A 189 2.60 -3.77 -1.33
N ASP A 190 2.44 -4.76 -2.23
CA ASP A 190 2.36 -4.51 -3.67
C ASP A 190 1.18 -3.62 -4.07
N SER A 191 0.01 -3.84 -3.44
CA SER A 191 -1.18 -3.02 -3.67
C SER A 191 -0.94 -1.59 -3.19
N PHE A 192 -0.34 -1.43 -2.01
CA PHE A 192 0.02 -0.13 -1.49
C PHE A 192 0.98 0.61 -2.44
N TYR A 193 2.04 -0.04 -2.92
CA TYR A 193 2.97 0.62 -3.83
C TYR A 193 2.30 1.04 -5.14
N LYS A 194 1.60 0.09 -5.76
CA LYS A 194 0.95 0.27 -7.06
C LYS A 194 -0.15 1.33 -7.07
N PHE A 195 -0.94 1.42 -6.00
CA PHE A 195 -2.15 2.24 -6.00
C PHE A 195 -2.13 3.42 -5.02
N VAL A 196 -1.17 3.47 -4.10
CA VAL A 196 -1.15 4.49 -3.04
C VAL A 196 0.17 5.25 -3.00
N TYR A 197 1.30 4.55 -3.05
CA TYR A 197 2.64 5.16 -2.95
C TYR A 197 2.99 6.02 -4.17
N GLU A 198 2.86 5.46 -5.38
CA GLU A 198 3.17 6.15 -6.65
C GLU A 198 2.40 7.48 -6.78
N ASP A 199 1.13 7.50 -6.39
CA ASP A 199 0.26 8.67 -6.48
C ASP A 199 0.56 9.77 -5.43
N ILE A 200 1.22 9.43 -4.33
CA ILE A 200 1.50 10.38 -3.23
C ILE A 200 2.94 10.87 -3.24
N ILE A 201 3.91 9.98 -3.42
CA ILE A 201 5.32 10.25 -3.09
C ILE A 201 6.14 10.50 -4.33
N GLU A 202 5.97 9.66 -5.35
CA GLU A 202 6.55 9.92 -6.67
C GLU A 202 5.74 10.96 -7.44
N GLY A 203 4.55 11.27 -6.91
CA GLY A 203 3.71 12.38 -7.30
C GLY A 203 3.53 12.43 -8.80
N LYS A 204 2.99 11.36 -9.42
CA LYS A 204 2.69 11.28 -10.87
C LYS A 204 3.54 12.26 -11.68
N ASN A 205 4.83 11.95 -11.87
CA ASN A 205 5.60 12.64 -12.91
C ASN A 205 4.75 12.60 -14.18
N GLU A 206 4.36 13.77 -14.69
CA GLU A 206 3.70 13.90 -15.98
C GLU A 206 4.56 13.33 -17.13
N ASP A 207 5.81 12.94 -16.84
CA ASP A 207 6.83 12.54 -17.81
C ASP A 207 7.31 11.07 -17.73
N SER A 208 6.82 10.22 -16.83
CA SER A 208 7.24 8.80 -16.84
C SER A 208 6.32 7.94 -17.71
N SER A 209 6.85 7.56 -18.87
CA SER A 209 6.27 6.67 -19.89
C SER A 209 5.99 5.25 -19.38
N ASN A 210 5.04 5.09 -18.46
CA ASN A 210 4.38 3.81 -18.23
C ASN A 210 3.21 3.71 -19.23
N GLU A 211 3.30 2.78 -20.20
CA GLU A 211 2.25 2.52 -21.21
C GLU A 211 0.87 2.19 -20.61
N ASN A 212 0.79 1.93 -19.30
CA ASN A 212 -0.43 1.60 -18.57
C ASN A 212 -0.98 2.72 -17.67
N THR A 213 -0.56 3.98 -17.82
CA THR A 213 -1.04 5.08 -16.98
C THR A 213 -1.48 6.27 -17.84
N MET A 214 -2.75 6.66 -17.72
CA MET A 214 -3.34 7.77 -18.49
C MET A 214 -3.59 8.97 -17.56
N SER A 215 -3.19 10.18 -17.96
CA SER A 215 -3.47 11.40 -17.19
C SER A 215 -4.98 11.70 -17.15
N LYS A 216 -5.44 12.49 -16.16
CA LYS A 216 -6.88 12.86 -16.09
C LYS A 216 -7.33 13.69 -17.29
N ALA A 217 -6.45 14.53 -17.85
CA ALA A 217 -6.76 15.31 -19.04
C ALA A 217 -6.93 14.40 -20.26
N GLU A 218 -6.04 13.41 -20.44
CA GLU A 218 -6.17 12.41 -21.50
C GLU A 218 -7.37 11.49 -21.30
N ALA A 219 -7.64 11.09 -20.05
CA ALA A 219 -8.76 10.23 -19.72
C ALA A 219 -10.12 10.91 -20.01
N ARG A 220 -10.24 12.23 -19.79
CA ARG A 220 -11.41 12.99 -20.24
C ARG A 220 -11.57 12.98 -21.75
N LYS A 221 -10.47 13.15 -22.49
CA LYS A 221 -10.49 13.08 -23.97
C LYS A 221 -10.93 11.70 -24.46
N VAL A 222 -10.41 10.63 -23.86
CA VAL A 222 -10.77 9.24 -24.22
C VAL A 222 -12.22 8.93 -23.87
N LEU A 223 -12.73 9.45 -22.75
CA LEU A 223 -14.14 9.29 -22.36
C LEU A 223 -15.08 10.29 -23.05
N GLU A 224 -14.59 11.14 -23.95
CA GLU A 224 -15.39 12.19 -24.62
C GLU A 224 -16.12 13.11 -23.62
N LEU A 225 -15.46 13.44 -22.49
CA LEU A 225 -15.98 14.32 -21.45
C LEU A 225 -15.47 15.76 -21.61
N GLU A 226 -16.27 16.73 -21.15
CA GLU A 226 -15.86 18.14 -21.14
C GLU A 226 -14.65 18.39 -20.22
N GLU A 227 -13.85 19.40 -20.57
CA GLU A 227 -12.70 19.82 -19.77
C GLU A 227 -13.17 20.27 -18.38
N GLY A 228 -12.69 19.59 -17.34
CA GLY A 228 -13.07 19.86 -15.95
C GLY A 228 -14.25 19.04 -15.44
N CYS A 229 -14.89 18.19 -16.26
CA CYS A 229 -15.88 17.24 -15.79
C CYS A 229 -15.24 16.26 -14.78
N ASN A 230 -15.78 16.25 -13.56
CA ASN A 230 -15.41 15.35 -12.48
C ASN A 230 -16.65 14.64 -11.87
N ASP A 231 -17.81 14.72 -12.53
CA ASP A 231 -19.02 14.05 -12.06
C ASP A 231 -18.92 12.53 -12.31
N ALA A 232 -19.00 11.76 -11.22
CA ALA A 232 -18.95 10.30 -11.26
C ALA A 232 -20.09 9.68 -12.09
N SER A 233 -21.26 10.32 -12.13
CA SER A 233 -22.40 9.83 -12.91
C SER A 233 -22.12 9.93 -14.42
N GLU A 234 -21.63 11.09 -14.87
CA GLU A 234 -21.24 11.36 -16.25
C GLU A 234 -20.06 10.48 -16.69
N ILE A 235 -19.01 10.37 -15.87
CA ILE A 235 -17.86 9.48 -16.12
C ILE A 235 -18.34 8.03 -16.33
N LYS A 236 -19.24 7.55 -15.47
CA LYS A 236 -19.78 6.18 -15.57
C LYS A 236 -20.74 6.01 -16.75
N ALA A 237 -21.47 7.05 -17.13
CA ALA A 237 -22.34 7.03 -18.31
C ALA A 237 -21.51 6.96 -19.61
N ALA A 238 -20.48 7.80 -19.72
CA ALA A 238 -19.54 7.83 -20.84
C ALA A 238 -18.80 6.50 -20.99
N TYR A 239 -18.26 5.96 -19.89
CA TYR A 239 -17.63 4.64 -19.88
C TYR A 239 -18.57 3.54 -20.40
N ARG A 240 -19.80 3.45 -19.87
CA ARG A 240 -20.77 2.44 -20.33
C ARG A 240 -21.09 2.56 -21.81
N LYS A 241 -21.24 3.79 -22.32
CA LYS A 241 -21.51 4.07 -23.74
C LYS A 241 -20.36 3.60 -24.62
N LEU A 242 -19.11 3.94 -24.27
CA LEU A 242 -17.92 3.60 -25.05
C LEU A 242 -17.56 2.11 -24.94
N SER A 243 -17.65 1.53 -23.75
CA SER A 243 -17.48 0.09 -23.55
C SER A 243 -18.49 -0.70 -24.35
N PHE A 244 -19.76 -0.29 -24.39
CA PHE A 244 -20.76 -0.95 -25.23
C PHE A 244 -20.46 -0.78 -26.73
N LYS A 245 -19.88 0.35 -27.16
CA LYS A 245 -19.54 0.58 -28.58
C LYS A 245 -18.34 -0.27 -29.03
N LEU A 246 -17.32 -0.39 -28.18
CA LEU A 246 -16.02 -0.98 -28.50
C LEU A 246 -15.82 -2.41 -27.97
N HIS A 247 -16.85 -3.02 -27.36
CA HIS A 247 -16.71 -4.36 -26.78
C HIS A 247 -16.35 -5.41 -27.85
N PRO A 248 -15.33 -6.25 -27.62
CA PRO A 248 -14.90 -7.27 -28.59
C PRO A 248 -16.03 -8.22 -28.98
N ASP A 249 -16.90 -8.63 -28.04
CA ASP A 249 -18.06 -9.50 -28.32
C ASP A 249 -19.06 -8.93 -29.35
N ARG A 250 -19.11 -7.62 -29.58
CA ARG A 250 -19.98 -7.03 -30.62
C ARG A 250 -19.41 -7.11 -32.03
N LEU A 251 -18.13 -7.44 -32.13
CA LEU A 251 -17.38 -7.54 -33.38
C LEU A 251 -17.24 -9.01 -33.81
N VAL A 252 -17.51 -9.96 -32.91
CA VAL A 252 -17.60 -11.38 -33.21
C VAL A 252 -18.79 -11.65 -34.15
N GLY A 253 -18.50 -12.14 -35.37
CA GLY A 253 -19.52 -12.50 -36.36
C GLY A 253 -19.92 -11.41 -37.36
N LYS A 254 -19.23 -10.26 -37.39
CA LYS A 254 -19.28 -9.32 -38.50
C LYS A 254 -18.04 -9.48 -39.38
N ASP A 255 -18.18 -9.26 -40.69
CA ASP A 255 -17.08 -9.26 -41.68
C ASP A 255 -16.18 -8.02 -41.47
N ILE A 256 -15.48 -8.01 -40.34
CA ILE A 256 -14.60 -6.95 -39.88
C ILE A 256 -13.17 -7.47 -40.06
N SER A 257 -12.26 -6.62 -40.55
CA SER A 257 -10.88 -7.04 -40.77
C SER A 257 -10.21 -7.41 -39.44
N GLU A 258 -9.20 -8.28 -39.49
CA GLU A 258 -8.47 -8.70 -38.29
C GLU A 258 -7.80 -7.51 -37.58
N GLU A 259 -7.42 -6.49 -38.36
CA GLU A 259 -6.85 -5.22 -37.90
C GLU A 259 -7.88 -4.35 -37.16
N GLU A 260 -9.11 -4.27 -37.65
CA GLU A 260 -10.20 -3.50 -37.01
C GLU A 260 -10.62 -4.13 -35.67
N SER A 261 -10.59 -5.47 -35.58
CA SER A 261 -10.83 -6.19 -34.34
C SER A 261 -9.73 -5.93 -33.30
N LYS A 262 -8.45 -5.98 -33.71
CA LYS A 262 -7.31 -5.64 -32.85
C LYS A 262 -7.37 -4.20 -32.37
N GLN A 263 -7.73 -3.26 -33.25
CA GLN A 263 -7.84 -1.85 -32.90
C GLN A 263 -8.95 -1.60 -31.88
N ALA A 264 -10.11 -2.25 -32.03
CA ALA A 264 -11.20 -2.15 -31.06
C ALA A 264 -10.83 -2.72 -29.69
N ALA A 265 -10.06 -3.80 -29.63
CA ALA A 265 -9.55 -4.34 -28.36
C ALA A 265 -8.59 -3.36 -27.66
N ILE A 266 -7.70 -2.71 -28.43
CA ILE A 266 -6.79 -1.66 -27.92
C ILE A 266 -7.61 -0.46 -27.41
N ASP A 267 -8.61 -0.01 -28.16
CA ASP A 267 -9.43 1.14 -27.79
C ASP A 267 -10.33 0.83 -26.58
N PHE A 268 -10.83 -0.40 -26.47
CA PHE A 268 -11.56 -0.86 -25.28
C PHE A 268 -10.65 -0.87 -24.03
N ALA A 269 -9.41 -1.33 -24.16
CA ALA A 269 -8.43 -1.27 -23.08
C ALA A 269 -8.13 0.17 -22.66
N LYS A 270 -7.97 1.10 -23.62
CA LYS A 270 -7.81 2.54 -23.35
C LYS A 270 -9.00 3.15 -22.62
N VAL A 271 -10.23 2.82 -23.02
CA VAL A 271 -11.45 3.30 -22.36
C VAL A 271 -11.56 2.78 -20.93
N LYS A 272 -11.19 1.51 -20.70
CA LYS A 272 -11.11 0.94 -19.35
C LYS A 272 -10.08 1.68 -18.49
N LEU A 273 -8.89 1.89 -19.04
CA LEU A 273 -7.83 2.64 -18.36
C LEU A 273 -8.26 4.09 -18.04
N ALA A 274 -8.92 4.76 -18.98
CA ALA A 274 -9.43 6.12 -18.78
C ALA A 274 -10.47 6.19 -17.65
N TYR A 275 -11.38 5.22 -17.56
CA TYR A 275 -12.36 5.14 -16.48
C TYR A 275 -11.70 4.86 -15.12
N GLU A 276 -10.69 4.01 -15.07
CA GLU A 276 -9.90 3.77 -13.85
C GLU A 276 -9.15 5.04 -13.41
N SER A 277 -8.50 5.75 -14.34
CA SER A 277 -7.83 7.03 -14.11
C SER A 277 -8.78 8.15 -13.66
N MET A 278 -10.00 8.20 -14.20
CA MET A 278 -11.00 9.20 -13.81
C MET A 278 -11.74 8.84 -12.53
N SER A 279 -11.83 7.55 -12.19
CA SER A 279 -12.44 7.08 -10.94
C SER A 279 -11.47 7.05 -9.76
N SER A 280 -10.17 7.28 -9.99
CA SER A 280 -9.18 7.53 -8.94
C SER A 280 -9.21 9.01 -8.51
N GLY A 281 -9.25 9.25 -7.20
CA GLY A 281 -9.26 10.56 -6.56
C GLY A 281 -10.56 11.36 -6.68
N VAL A 282 -11.62 10.83 -7.30
CA VAL A 282 -12.95 11.47 -7.28
C VAL A 282 -13.64 11.11 -5.96
N ARG A 283 -13.62 12.05 -5.01
CA ARG A 283 -14.60 12.08 -3.93
C ARG A 283 -15.96 12.21 -4.61
N GLY A 284 -16.73 11.13 -4.65
CA GLY A 284 -18.09 11.16 -5.13
C GLY A 284 -18.87 12.26 -4.39
N ASP A 285 -19.76 12.91 -5.12
CA ASP A 285 -20.65 13.96 -4.66
C ASP A 285 -21.26 13.65 -3.27
N SER A 286 -21.62 14.71 -2.55
CA SER A 286 -22.18 14.91 -1.20
C SER A 286 -23.06 13.80 -0.56
N THR A 287 -23.42 12.76 -1.29
CA THR A 287 -23.97 11.49 -0.79
C THR A 287 -22.90 10.47 -0.36
N SER A 288 -21.62 10.73 -0.66
CA SER A 288 -20.47 9.85 -0.34
C SER A 288 -19.79 10.20 0.99
N ALA A 289 -20.56 10.56 2.02
CA ALA A 289 -20.09 10.98 3.33
C ALA A 289 -19.38 9.88 4.17
N GLY A 290 -18.80 8.85 3.53
CA GLY A 290 -18.19 7.71 4.21
C GLY A 290 -17.02 7.04 3.49
N LYS A 291 -16.54 7.55 2.35
CA LYS A 291 -15.38 6.96 1.66
C LYS A 291 -14.10 7.70 2.00
N SER A 292 -13.09 6.95 2.38
CA SER A 292 -11.78 7.46 2.81
C SER A 292 -11.01 8.05 1.61
N TRP A 293 -10.28 9.15 1.80
CA TRP A 293 -9.35 9.68 0.79
C TRP A 293 -8.31 8.64 0.39
N TYR A 294 -7.82 7.86 1.35
CA TYR A 294 -6.93 6.75 1.05
C TYR A 294 -7.57 5.76 0.05
N GLU A 295 -8.85 5.45 0.19
CA GLU A 295 -9.58 4.60 -0.78
C GLU A 295 -9.72 5.25 -2.15
N SER A 296 -9.79 6.59 -2.20
CA SER A 296 -9.87 7.33 -3.46
C SER A 296 -8.60 7.18 -4.30
N LEU A 297 -7.43 6.97 -3.68
CA LEU A 297 -6.17 6.75 -4.41
C LEU A 297 -6.14 5.40 -5.14
N GLY A 298 -6.95 4.44 -4.69
CA GLY A 298 -6.92 3.08 -5.22
C GLY A 298 -6.51 2.04 -4.19
N GLY A 299 -6.31 2.43 -2.92
CA GLY A 299 -6.11 1.53 -1.77
C GLY A 299 -7.36 0.72 -1.43
N ARG A 300 -7.84 -0.09 -2.40
CA ARG A 300 -9.07 -0.88 -2.36
C ARG A 300 -8.81 -2.32 -1.89
N ALA A 301 -7.56 -2.77 -1.86
CA ALA A 301 -7.18 -4.07 -1.30
C ALA A 301 -7.01 -4.02 0.23
N ARG A 302 -7.09 -2.82 0.83
CA ARG A 302 -7.02 -2.61 2.26
C ARG A 302 -8.18 -3.31 2.97
N THR A 303 -7.86 -4.04 4.03
CA THR A 303 -8.82 -4.67 4.93
C THR A 303 -8.89 -3.89 6.24
N ASP A 304 -10.00 -3.21 6.47
CA ASP A 304 -10.27 -2.47 7.70
C ASP A 304 -10.58 -3.44 8.85
N PHE A 305 -9.85 -3.34 9.97
CA PHE A 305 -10.16 -4.17 11.15
C PHE A 305 -11.29 -3.60 11.99
N GLY A 306 -11.71 -2.36 11.70
CA GLY A 306 -12.61 -1.58 12.53
C GLY A 306 -12.01 -1.34 13.93
N LYS A 307 -12.88 -1.33 14.95
CA LYS A 307 -12.43 -1.31 16.34
C LYS A 307 -11.87 -2.69 16.70
N LEU A 308 -10.55 -2.83 16.52
CA LEU A 308 -9.87 -4.08 16.80
C LEU A 308 -9.89 -4.37 18.31
N THR A 309 -10.49 -5.49 18.70
CA THR A 309 -10.32 -6.03 20.05
C THR A 309 -8.95 -6.71 20.09
N LEU A 310 -7.96 -6.02 20.65
CA LEU A 310 -6.60 -6.52 20.74
C LEU A 310 -6.57 -7.77 21.63
N LEU A 311 -6.01 -8.85 21.11
CA LEU A 311 -5.74 -10.04 21.91
C LEU A 311 -4.68 -9.73 22.98
N PRO A 312 -4.78 -10.34 24.18
CA PRO A 312 -3.67 -10.38 25.11
C PRO A 312 -2.40 -10.93 24.43
N MET A 313 -1.22 -10.40 24.76
CA MET A 313 0.01 -10.81 24.09
C MET A 313 0.32 -12.31 24.24
N ALA A 314 -0.10 -12.94 25.36
CA ALA A 314 0.06 -14.38 25.57
C ALA A 314 -0.76 -15.17 24.54
N ASP A 315 -2.04 -14.84 24.41
CA ASP A 315 -2.96 -15.48 23.47
C ASP A 315 -2.52 -15.26 22.01
N ALA A 316 -2.04 -14.06 21.68
CA ALA A 316 -1.51 -13.77 20.36
C ALA A 316 -0.23 -14.58 20.06
N LYS A 317 0.64 -14.77 21.07
CA LYS A 317 1.83 -15.62 20.97
C LYS A 317 1.48 -17.10 20.78
N GLU A 318 0.50 -17.58 21.53
CA GLU A 318 0.00 -18.95 21.40
C GLU A 318 -0.60 -19.19 20.00
N ALA A 319 -1.33 -18.21 19.45
CA ALA A 319 -1.87 -18.28 18.10
C ALA A 319 -0.76 -18.40 17.03
N PHE A 320 0.34 -17.65 17.16
CA PHE A 320 1.52 -17.80 16.30
C PHE A 320 2.11 -19.22 16.37
N GLU A 321 2.31 -19.73 17.60
CA GLU A 321 2.91 -21.05 17.82
C GLU A 321 2.02 -22.17 17.27
N LYS A 322 0.70 -22.07 17.49
CA LYS A 322 -0.28 -23.05 17.00
C LYS A 322 -0.43 -23.02 15.49
N GLY A 323 -0.46 -21.82 14.89
CA GLY A 323 -0.60 -21.65 13.45
C GLY A 323 0.69 -21.81 12.67
N LYS A 324 1.83 -22.00 13.35
CA LYS A 324 3.16 -22.16 12.73
C LYS A 324 3.51 -21.04 11.75
N TYR A 325 3.12 -19.81 12.06
CA TYR A 325 3.48 -18.64 11.28
C TYR A 325 4.39 -17.71 12.08
N GLU A 326 5.28 -17.02 11.38
CA GLU A 326 6.19 -16.03 11.93
C GLU A 326 5.82 -14.65 11.37
N SER A 327 6.01 -13.61 12.16
CA SER A 327 5.78 -12.25 11.70
C SER A 327 6.79 -11.30 12.32
N ALA A 328 6.91 -10.12 11.73
CA ALA A 328 7.67 -9.01 12.26
C ALA A 328 7.15 -7.69 11.69
N VAL A 329 7.31 -6.61 12.44
CA VAL A 329 7.04 -5.24 11.99
C VAL A 329 8.31 -4.41 11.88
N ALA A 330 8.31 -3.47 10.93
CA ALA A 330 9.38 -2.50 10.71
C ALA A 330 8.80 -1.08 10.56
N GLY A 331 9.60 -0.08 10.91
CA GLY A 331 9.26 1.32 10.73
C GLY A 331 9.21 1.75 9.25
N LEU A 332 8.52 2.85 9.00
CA LEU A 332 8.47 3.50 7.69
C LEU A 332 9.43 4.69 7.61
N LEU A 333 9.73 5.10 6.38
CA LEU A 333 10.42 6.37 6.14
C LEU A 333 9.55 7.53 6.60
N PRO A 334 10.07 8.48 7.41
CA PRO A 334 9.30 9.62 7.89
C PRO A 334 8.65 10.43 6.76
N ASP A 335 9.35 10.62 5.64
CA ASP A 335 8.86 11.37 4.48
C ASP A 335 7.60 10.75 3.88
N THR A 336 7.59 9.41 3.79
CA THR A 336 6.42 8.66 3.33
C THR A 336 5.21 8.98 4.17
N VAL A 337 5.34 8.96 5.49
CA VAL A 337 4.22 9.17 6.39
C VAL A 337 3.78 10.63 6.43
N MET A 338 4.74 11.55 6.41
CA MET A 338 4.46 13.00 6.40
C MET A 338 3.68 13.45 5.17
N ALA A 339 3.86 12.80 4.02
CA ALA A 339 3.06 13.08 2.82
C ALA A 339 1.55 12.83 3.04
N PHE A 340 1.19 11.76 3.76
CA PHE A 340 -0.20 11.44 4.09
C PHE A 340 -0.74 12.38 5.17
N VAL A 341 0.04 12.62 6.23
CA VAL A 341 -0.35 13.52 7.34
C VAL A 341 -0.63 14.94 6.82
N THR A 342 0.25 15.46 5.97
CA THR A 342 0.12 16.81 5.39
C THR A 342 -1.12 16.92 4.50
N ARG A 343 -1.41 15.88 3.69
CA ARG A 343 -2.60 15.86 2.84
C ARG A 343 -3.89 15.72 3.63
N ASN A 344 -3.92 14.90 4.69
CA ASN A 344 -5.07 14.81 5.59
C ASN A 344 -5.38 16.15 6.26
N GLN A 345 -4.34 16.90 6.67
CA GLN A 345 -4.51 18.27 7.19
C GLN A 345 -5.06 19.23 6.14
N ALA A 346 -4.57 19.15 4.89
CA ALA A 346 -5.08 19.99 3.81
C ALA A 346 -6.54 19.67 3.46
N ALA A 347 -6.94 18.40 3.53
CA ALA A 347 -8.28 17.94 3.18
C ALA A 347 -9.36 18.22 4.23
N THR A 348 -8.98 18.72 5.40
CA THR A 348 -9.85 19.03 6.54
C THR A 348 -9.98 20.54 6.80
N ARG A 349 -9.28 21.36 6.01
CA ARG A 349 -9.49 22.81 5.89
C ARG A 349 -10.53 23.07 4.80
#